data_AF-A0A1F0E4G5-F1
#
_entry.id   AF-A0A1F0E4G5-F1
#
_cell.length_a   1.000
_cell.length_b   1.000
_cell.length_c   1.000
_cell.angle_alpha   90.00
_cell.angle_beta   90.00
_cell.angle_gamma   90.00
#
_symmetry.space_group_name_H-M   'P 1'
#
loop_
_entity.id
_entity.type
_entity.pdbx_description
1 polymer ?
#
loop_
_entity_poly.entity_id
_entity_poly.type
_entity_poly.pdbx_seq_one_letter_code
_entity_poly.pdbx_strand_id
1 'polypeptide(L)'
;MKTKEIKISPVPEKKSLRFVAHWLMMAPIFPFIFLGIIYYALDKKILDDLYQQILENKVYFCIFVFYWLFAAINLAREIFNYLLVEEVCYVENKVFYYQKFRIAFGMRKLMKNLEIPFSEILEVKEGKKPFFLCFLYSIITHRNSVEIETRDGKKYQIMNSVVFADKDSQSPNSSKTNERTKEIFSKVQEMIKTKNTVNI
;
A
#
# COMPACT_ATOMS: atom_id res chain seq x y z
N MET A 1 29.84 3.51 -6.75
CA MET A 1 29.20 3.30 -8.08
C MET A 1 28.07 2.30 -7.90
N LYS A 2 26.82 2.79 -7.98
CA LYS A 2 25.61 1.96 -7.87
C LYS A 2 25.62 0.90 -8.97
N THR A 3 25.63 -0.37 -8.59
CA THR A 3 25.86 -1.46 -9.54
C THR A 3 24.56 -2.04 -10.10
N LYS A 4 23.51 -2.10 -9.27
CA LYS A 4 22.16 -2.57 -9.64
C LYS A 4 21.13 -1.83 -8.78
N GLU A 5 20.06 -1.34 -9.39
CA GLU A 5 18.93 -0.67 -8.73
C GLU A 5 17.63 -1.34 -9.20
N ILE A 6 16.75 -1.63 -8.25
CA ILE A 6 15.41 -2.16 -8.50
C ILE A 6 14.40 -1.22 -7.88
N LYS A 7 13.49 -0.76 -8.71
CA LYS A 7 12.32 0.01 -8.31
C LYS A 7 11.10 -0.89 -8.28
N ILE A 8 10.46 -0.96 -7.12
CA ILE A 8 9.28 -1.78 -6.84
C ILE A 8 8.13 -0.83 -6.54
N SER A 9 7.18 -0.72 -7.48
CA SER A 9 5.94 0.02 -7.28
C SER A 9 4.78 -0.95 -7.06
N PRO A 10 3.92 -0.73 -6.05
CA PRO A 10 2.77 -1.58 -5.81
C PRO A 10 1.74 -1.47 -6.92
N VAL A 11 1.48 -0.25 -7.39
CA VAL A 11 0.62 0.03 -8.53
C VAL A 11 1.45 -0.17 -9.81
N PRO A 12 1.04 -1.05 -10.74
CA PRO A 12 1.60 -1.00 -12.10
C PRO A 12 1.37 0.41 -12.65
N GLU A 13 2.31 0.97 -13.41
CA GLU A 13 2.37 2.39 -13.82
C GLU A 13 1.14 2.93 -14.60
N LYS A 14 0.05 2.18 -14.69
CA LYS A 14 -1.25 2.63 -15.19
C LYS A 14 -1.73 3.84 -14.38
N LYS A 15 -1.69 5.00 -15.03
CA LYS A 15 -2.15 6.30 -14.49
C LYS A 15 -3.55 6.23 -13.88
N SER A 16 -4.44 5.43 -14.46
CA SER A 16 -5.82 5.25 -13.98
C SER A 16 -5.90 4.73 -12.54
N LEU A 17 -5.05 3.77 -12.19
CA LEU A 17 -5.07 3.14 -10.87
C LEU A 17 -4.54 4.08 -9.78
N ARG A 18 -3.52 4.87 -10.14
CA ARG A 18 -3.01 5.94 -9.27
C ARG A 18 -4.06 7.03 -9.07
N PHE A 19 -4.82 7.40 -10.11
CA PHE A 19 -5.91 8.37 -9.97
C PHE A 19 -7.00 7.87 -9.01
N VAL A 20 -7.46 6.62 -9.18
CA VAL A 20 -8.45 6.01 -8.27
C VAL A 20 -7.97 6.00 -6.82
N ALA A 21 -6.69 5.71 -6.59
CA ALA A 21 -6.10 5.76 -5.24
C ALA A 21 -6.18 7.15 -4.59
N HIS A 22 -5.86 8.21 -5.35
CA HIS A 22 -5.94 9.58 -4.85
C HIS A 22 -7.40 10.00 -4.64
N TRP A 23 -8.31 9.58 -5.52
CA TRP A 23 -9.74 9.81 -5.36
C TRP A 23 -10.27 9.16 -4.07
N LEU A 24 -9.95 7.89 -3.83
CA LEU A 24 -10.37 7.17 -2.62
C LEU A 24 -9.79 7.77 -1.33
N MET A 25 -8.61 8.40 -1.38
CA MET A 25 -8.07 9.12 -0.22
C MET A 25 -8.89 10.36 0.15
N MET A 26 -9.68 10.90 -0.78
CA MET A 26 -10.61 11.99 -0.51
C MET A 26 -11.94 11.51 0.09
N ALA A 27 -12.12 10.19 0.31
CA ALA A 27 -13.33 9.64 0.92
C ALA A 27 -13.78 10.32 2.23
N PRO A 28 -12.89 10.78 3.13
CA PRO A 28 -13.29 11.51 4.33
C PRO A 28 -14.06 12.80 4.04
N ILE A 29 -13.85 13.44 2.89
CA ILE A 29 -14.49 14.72 2.53
C ILE A 29 -15.76 14.56 1.69
N PHE A 30 -16.03 13.37 1.15
CA PHE A 30 -17.18 13.13 0.27
C PHE A 30 -18.53 13.50 0.89
N PRO A 31 -18.82 13.24 2.18
CA PRO A 31 -20.10 13.64 2.78
C PRO A 31 -20.37 15.15 2.67
N PHE A 32 -19.35 16.00 2.81
CA PHE A 32 -19.51 17.45 2.69
C PHE A 32 -19.79 17.89 1.25
N ILE A 33 -19.14 17.24 0.27
CA ILE A 33 -19.40 17.49 -1.15
C ILE A 33 -20.85 17.10 -1.49
N PHE A 34 -21.30 15.92 -1.05
CA PHE A 34 -22.67 15.47 -1.27
C PHE A 34 -23.69 16.37 -0.60
N LEU A 35 -23.45 16.79 0.65
CA LEU A 35 -24.32 17.76 1.34
C LEU A 35 -24.42 19.09 0.58
N GLY A 36 -23.30 19.60 0.06
CA GLY A 36 -23.29 20.81 -0.76
C GLY A 36 -24.10 20.68 -2.06
N ILE A 37 -23.98 19.53 -2.73
CA ILE A 37 -24.77 19.22 -3.95
C ILE A 37 -26.25 19.13 -3.61
N ILE A 38 -26.61 18.41 -2.54
CA ILE A 38 -27.99 18.25 -2.06
C ILE A 38 -28.60 19.62 -1.75
N TYR A 39 -27.87 20.46 -1.01
CA TYR A 39 -28.30 21.83 -0.67
C TYR A 39 -28.54 22.70 -1.91
N TYR A 40 -27.70 22.57 -2.94
CA TYR A 40 -27.84 23.35 -4.17
C TYR A 40 -28.92 22.83 -5.12
N ALA A 41 -29.09 21.50 -5.19
CA ALA A 41 -29.91 20.86 -6.22
C ALA A 41 -31.36 20.56 -5.80
N LEU A 42 -31.65 20.47 -4.50
CA LEU A 42 -32.99 20.13 -4.02
C LEU A 42 -33.81 21.37 -3.63
N ASP A 43 -35.12 21.24 -3.78
CA ASP A 43 -36.06 22.25 -3.32
C ASP A 43 -36.01 22.39 -1.78
N LYS A 44 -36.25 23.60 -1.27
CA LYS A 44 -36.20 23.90 0.16
C LYS A 44 -37.13 23.02 0.99
N LYS A 45 -38.31 22.68 0.47
CA LYS A 45 -39.26 21.84 1.19
C LYS A 45 -38.71 20.43 1.43
N ILE A 46 -38.04 19.87 0.43
CA ILE A 46 -37.42 18.54 0.50
C ILE A 46 -36.21 18.59 1.45
N LEU A 47 -35.46 19.69 1.42
CA LEU A 47 -34.31 19.89 2.31
C LEU A 47 -34.75 19.98 3.78
N ASP A 48 -35.84 20.71 4.07
CA ASP A 48 -36.39 20.86 5.40
C ASP A 48 -36.91 19.52 5.95
N ASP A 49 -37.62 18.73 5.14
CA ASP A 49 -38.06 17.38 5.50
C ASP A 49 -36.87 16.45 5.80
N LEU A 50 -35.80 16.49 4.98
CA LEU A 50 -34.58 15.72 5.21
C LEU A 50 -33.88 16.14 6.50
N TYR A 51 -33.83 17.44 6.78
CA TYR A 51 -33.24 17.97 8.01
C TYR A 51 -34.01 17.52 9.25
N GLN A 52 -35.35 17.54 9.21
CA GLN A 52 -36.18 17.02 10.30
C GLN A 52 -35.93 15.53 10.55
N GLN A 53 -35.86 14.71 9.49
CA GLN A 53 -35.56 13.28 9.63
C GLN A 53 -34.18 13.02 10.27
N ILE A 54 -33.17 13.82 9.92
CA ILE A 54 -31.84 13.74 10.51
C ILE A 54 -31.89 14.13 12.01
N LEU A 55 -32.64 15.17 12.38
CA LEU A 55 -32.80 15.60 13.77
C LEU A 55 -33.54 14.56 14.62
N GLU A 56 -34.63 14.00 14.10
CA GLU A 56 -35.39 12.93 14.76
C GLU A 56 -34.51 11.71 15.02
N ASN A 57 -33.63 11.37 14.07
CA ASN A 57 -32.73 10.22 14.15
C ASN A 57 -31.27 10.59 14.49
N LYS A 58 -31.05 11.71 15.19
CA LYS A 58 -29.71 12.30 15.42
C LYS A 58 -28.67 11.32 15.98
N VAL A 59 -29.09 10.38 16.82
CA VAL A 59 -28.20 9.37 17.41
C VAL A 59 -27.68 8.41 16.33
N TYR A 60 -28.56 7.89 15.48
CA TYR A 60 -28.19 7.01 14.37
C TYR A 60 -27.34 7.73 13.33
N PHE A 61 -27.67 8.99 13.04
CA PHE A 61 -26.88 9.82 12.13
C PHE A 61 -25.46 10.05 12.66
N CYS A 62 -25.31 10.38 13.94
CA CYS A 62 -23.99 10.51 14.56
C CYS A 62 -23.20 9.20 14.48
N ILE A 63 -23.81 8.05 14.82
CA ILE A 63 -23.17 6.74 14.71
C ILE A 63 -22.72 6.48 13.27
N PHE A 64 -23.58 6.74 12.28
CA PHE A 64 -23.25 6.58 10.87
C PHE A 64 -22.04 7.44 10.45
N VAL A 65 -22.01 8.72 10.82
CA VAL A 65 -20.89 9.63 10.52
C VAL A 65 -19.59 9.14 11.17
N PHE A 66 -19.65 8.67 12.42
CA PHE A 66 -18.49 8.11 13.11
C PHE A 66 -17.96 6.86 12.40
N TYR A 67 -18.84 5.91 12.05
CA TYR A 67 -18.45 4.69 11.33
C TYR A 67 -17.87 5.02 9.95
N TRP A 68 -18.48 5.95 9.21
CA TRP A 68 -17.97 6.41 7.93
C TRP A 68 -16.57 7.00 8.06
N LEU A 69 -16.38 7.93 9.01
CA LEU A 69 -15.10 8.60 9.20
C LEU A 69 -14.01 7.59 9.60
N PHE A 70 -14.35 6.66 10.51
CA PHE A 70 -13.44 5.60 10.91
C PHE A 70 -13.04 4.70 9.73
N ALA A 71 -14.00 4.28 8.91
CA ALA A 71 -13.74 3.49 7.72
C ALA A 71 -12.90 4.26 6.68
N ALA A 72 -13.23 5.52 6.43
CA ALA A 72 -12.54 6.36 5.46
C ALA A 72 -11.09 6.67 5.88
N ILE A 73 -10.84 6.92 7.17
CA ILE A 73 -9.47 7.10 7.70
C ILE A 73 -8.67 5.81 7.57
N ASN A 74 -9.26 4.65 7.89
CA ASN A 74 -8.59 3.37 7.75
C ASN A 74 -8.26 3.06 6.29
N LEU A 75 -9.19 3.32 5.37
CA LEU A 75 -8.96 3.19 3.94
C LEU A 75 -7.82 4.10 3.46
N ALA A 76 -7.81 5.37 3.87
CA ALA A 76 -6.74 6.30 3.53
C ALA A 76 -5.38 5.81 4.07
N ARG A 77 -5.34 5.30 5.30
CA ARG A 77 -4.14 4.70 5.89
C ARG A 77 -3.63 3.51 5.07
N GLU A 78 -4.52 2.63 4.63
CA GLU A 78 -4.15 1.49 3.77
C GLU A 78 -3.59 1.95 2.42
N ILE A 79 -4.26 2.92 1.78
CA ILE A 79 -3.77 3.49 0.50
C ILE A 79 -2.37 4.07 0.67
N PHE A 80 -2.12 4.85 1.72
CA PHE A 80 -0.80 5.43 1.99
C PHE A 80 0.30 4.42 2.30
N ASN A 81 -0.05 3.30 2.93
CA ASN A 81 0.94 2.33 3.41
C ASN A 81 1.29 1.29 2.35
N TYR A 82 0.37 1.00 1.43
CA TYR A 82 0.50 -0.13 0.53
C TYR A 82 0.40 0.23 -0.94
N LEU A 83 -0.20 1.37 -1.29
CA LEU A 83 -0.59 1.66 -2.66
C LEU A 83 0.07 2.90 -3.25
N LEU A 84 0.24 3.93 -2.43
CA LEU A 84 0.96 5.16 -2.76
C LEU A 84 2.38 5.13 -2.20
N VAL A 85 3.05 4.00 -2.41
CA VAL A 85 4.41 3.74 -1.95
C VAL A 85 5.28 3.40 -3.14
N GLU A 86 6.56 3.70 -3.05
CA GLU A 86 7.58 3.19 -3.96
C GLU A 86 8.74 2.67 -3.12
N GLU A 87 9.14 1.42 -3.36
CA GLU A 87 10.27 0.81 -2.68
C GLU A 87 11.43 0.72 -3.67
N VAL A 88 12.61 1.19 -3.28
CA VAL A 88 13.81 1.18 -4.11
C VAL A 88 14.88 0.40 -3.37
N CYS A 89 15.42 -0.62 -4.02
CA CYS A 89 16.50 -1.43 -3.52
C CYS A 89 17.73 -1.24 -4.41
N TYR A 90 18.89 -0.99 -3.83
CA TYR A 90 20.13 -0.93 -4.60
C TYR A 90 21.32 -1.45 -3.80
N VAL A 91 22.40 -1.78 -4.49
CA VAL A 91 23.63 -2.27 -3.86
C VAL A 91 24.78 -1.33 -4.18
N GLU A 92 25.46 -0.88 -3.13
CA GLU A 92 26.67 -0.08 -3.21
C GLU A 92 27.69 -0.60 -2.19
N ASN A 93 28.95 -0.77 -2.60
CA ASN A 93 30.07 -1.15 -1.72
C ASN A 93 29.80 -2.34 -0.76
N LYS A 94 29.16 -3.42 -1.23
CA LYS A 94 28.77 -4.61 -0.43
C LYS A 94 27.75 -4.32 0.70
N VAL A 95 27.05 -3.19 0.60
CA VAL A 95 25.91 -2.82 1.44
C VAL A 95 24.65 -2.83 0.59
N PHE A 96 23.60 -3.44 1.12
CA PHE A 96 22.24 -3.43 0.58
C PHE A 96 21.50 -2.22 1.13
N TYR A 97 20.97 -1.38 0.24
CA TYR A 97 20.15 -0.25 0.59
C TYR A 97 18.70 -0.53 0.26
N TYR A 98 17.81 -0.24 1.21
CA TYR A 98 16.37 -0.28 1.03
C TYR A 98 15.76 1.06 1.40
N GLN A 99 15.10 1.69 0.43
CA GLN A 99 14.43 2.96 0.59
C GLN A 99 12.94 2.81 0.33
N LYS A 100 12.12 3.29 1.27
CA LYS A 100 10.67 3.36 1.12
C LYS A 100 10.25 4.81 0.96
N PHE A 101 9.64 5.12 -0.17
CA PHE A 101 9.07 6.43 -0.49
C PHE A 101 7.55 6.39 -0.43
N ARG A 102 6.93 7.49 -0.03
CA ARG A 102 5.51 7.75 -0.18
C ARG A 102 5.31 8.70 -1.36
N ILE A 103 4.37 8.37 -2.23
CA ILE A 103 4.06 9.14 -3.45
C ILE A 103 2.59 9.52 -3.43
N ALA A 104 2.29 10.73 -3.00
CA ALA A 104 0.93 11.24 -2.97
C ALA A 104 0.90 12.66 -3.53
N PHE A 105 -0.11 12.96 -4.34
CA PHE A 105 -0.35 14.29 -4.94
C PHE A 105 0.88 14.89 -5.64
N GLY A 106 1.65 14.05 -6.34
CA GLY A 106 2.87 14.47 -7.04
C GLY A 106 4.10 14.67 -6.15
N MET A 107 3.95 14.57 -4.83
CA MET A 107 5.06 14.65 -3.88
C MET A 107 5.68 13.27 -3.64
N ARG A 108 7.02 13.21 -3.62
CA ARG A 108 7.79 12.01 -3.24
C ARG A 108 8.50 12.28 -1.91
N LYS A 109 8.11 11.58 -0.84
CA LYS A 109 8.72 11.72 0.50
C LYS A 109 9.40 10.43 0.92
N LEU A 110 10.67 10.51 1.34
CA LEU A 110 11.38 9.38 1.93
C LEU A 110 10.79 9.08 3.33
N MET A 111 10.38 7.84 3.54
CA MET A 111 9.76 7.37 4.79
C MET A 111 10.71 6.48 5.59
N LYS A 112 11.48 5.64 4.91
CA LYS A 112 12.43 4.72 5.53
C LYS A 112 13.67 4.60 4.66
N ASN A 113 14.84 4.65 5.28
CA ASN A 113 16.12 4.32 4.66
C ASN A 113 16.78 3.27 5.55
N LEU A 114 17.13 2.13 4.96
CA LEU A 114 17.81 1.04 5.63
C LEU A 114 19.07 0.69 4.86
N GLU A 115 20.12 0.39 5.62
CA GLU A 115 21.43 0.03 5.11
C GLU A 115 21.82 -1.26 5.82
N ILE A 116 22.00 -2.33 5.05
CA ILE A 116 22.28 -3.67 5.57
C ILE A 116 23.55 -4.19 4.91
N PRO A 117 24.68 -4.28 5.63
CA PRO A 117 25.89 -4.92 5.13
C PRO A 117 25.62 -6.38 4.74
N PHE A 118 26.22 -6.87 3.66
CA PHE A 118 26.04 -8.26 3.25
C PHE A 118 26.52 -9.28 4.29
N SER A 119 27.51 -8.91 5.11
CA SER A 119 27.96 -9.74 6.24
C SER A 119 26.88 -9.97 7.29
N GLU A 120 25.90 -9.08 7.39
CA GLU A 120 24.79 -9.17 8.33
C GLU A 120 23.61 -9.93 7.75
N ILE A 121 23.51 -10.09 6.43
CA ILE A 121 22.43 -10.85 5.80
C ILE A 121 22.67 -12.33 6.05
N LEU A 122 21.73 -12.97 6.77
CA LEU A 122 21.74 -14.40 7.01
C LEU A 122 21.05 -15.12 5.85
N GLU A 123 19.81 -14.72 5.55
CA GLU A 123 18.99 -15.40 4.56
C GLU A 123 17.96 -14.47 3.92
N VAL A 124 17.59 -14.76 2.68
CA VAL A 124 16.48 -14.11 1.98
C VAL A 124 15.43 -15.17 1.67
N LYS A 125 14.21 -14.98 2.17
CA LYS A 125 13.09 -15.93 2.07
C LYS A 125 11.87 -15.27 1.45
N GLU A 126 10.95 -16.08 0.93
CA GLU A 126 9.59 -15.62 0.63
C GLU A 126 8.77 -15.58 1.94
N GLY A 127 8.29 -14.40 2.32
CA GLY A 127 7.39 -14.19 3.44
C GLY A 127 5.94 -14.34 3.01
N LYS A 128 5.26 -15.34 3.58
CA LYS A 128 3.81 -15.46 3.46
C LYS A 128 3.18 -14.57 4.52
N LYS A 129 2.45 -13.52 4.10
CA LYS A 129 1.70 -12.73 5.07
C LYS A 129 0.45 -13.49 5.51
N PRO A 130 0.14 -13.49 6.82
CA PRO A 130 -1.12 -14.05 7.28
C PRO A 130 -2.28 -13.26 6.65
N PHE A 131 -3.30 -14.00 6.24
CA PHE A 131 -4.60 -13.48 5.83
C PHE A 131 -5.17 -12.65 6.99
N PHE A 132 -5.28 -11.34 6.83
CA PHE A 132 -5.80 -10.46 7.88
C PHE A 132 -7.30 -10.23 7.66
N LEU A 133 -8.12 -10.44 8.70
CA LEU A 133 -9.59 -10.43 8.65
C LEU A 133 -10.21 -9.16 8.03
N CYS A 134 -9.49 -8.03 8.01
CA CYS A 134 -9.97 -6.79 7.37
C CYS A 134 -10.17 -6.91 5.85
N PHE A 135 -9.75 -8.01 5.24
CA PHE A 135 -9.98 -8.29 3.81
C PHE A 135 -11.44 -8.43 3.40
N LEU A 136 -12.34 -8.79 4.31
CA LEU A 136 -13.76 -8.89 4.00
C LEU A 136 -14.37 -7.50 3.66
N TYR A 137 -13.70 -6.41 4.06
CA TYR A 137 -14.11 -5.03 3.80
C TYR A 137 -13.02 -4.16 3.15
N SER A 138 -11.81 -4.68 2.95
CA SER A 138 -10.73 -3.94 2.28
C SER A 138 -10.75 -4.21 0.78
N ILE A 139 -10.85 -3.13 0.00
CA ILE A 139 -10.70 -3.13 -1.46
C ILE A 139 -9.24 -3.51 -1.85
N ILE A 140 -8.31 -3.53 -0.89
CA ILE A 140 -6.87 -3.64 -1.05
C ILE A 140 -6.41 -5.02 -0.55
N THR A 141 -6.06 -5.88 -1.51
CA THR A 141 -5.53 -7.22 -1.23
C THR A 141 -4.01 -7.20 -1.01
N HIS A 142 -3.52 -7.67 0.13
CA HIS A 142 -2.08 -7.83 0.40
C HIS A 142 -1.48 -9.07 -0.28
N ARG A 143 -0.25 -8.95 -0.80
CA ARG A 143 0.53 -10.04 -1.42
C ARG A 143 1.66 -10.54 -0.51
N ASN A 144 2.25 -11.68 -0.88
CA ASN A 144 3.48 -12.21 -0.30
C ASN A 144 4.63 -11.18 -0.41
N SER A 145 5.56 -11.17 0.55
CA SER A 145 6.71 -10.25 0.61
C SER A 145 8.03 -11.00 0.48
N VAL A 146 9.12 -10.30 0.19
CA VAL A 146 10.47 -10.85 0.34
C VAL A 146 10.98 -10.47 1.72
N GLU A 147 11.41 -11.44 2.51
CA GLU A 147 11.98 -11.22 3.85
C GLU A 147 13.50 -11.37 3.81
N ILE A 148 14.20 -10.40 4.38
CA ILE A 148 15.63 -10.45 4.65
C ILE A 148 15.80 -10.64 6.15
N GLU A 149 16.38 -11.77 6.54
CA GLU A 149 16.74 -12.09 7.92
C GLU A 149 18.22 -11.75 8.12
N THR A 150 18.52 -10.95 9.13
CA THR A 150 19.89 -10.60 9.50
C THR A 150 20.42 -11.50 10.62
N ARG A 151 21.75 -11.59 10.76
CA ARG A 151 22.43 -12.44 11.75
C ARG A 151 22.09 -12.08 13.20
N ASP A 152 21.69 -10.84 13.45
CA ASP A 152 21.19 -10.36 14.73
C ASP A 152 19.69 -10.66 14.96
N GLY A 153 19.06 -11.43 14.07
CA GLY A 153 17.67 -11.88 14.17
C GLY A 153 16.62 -10.86 13.72
N LYS A 154 17.01 -9.70 13.18
CA LYS A 154 16.04 -8.73 12.63
C LYS A 154 15.49 -9.23 11.29
N LYS A 155 14.20 -8.99 11.07
CA LYS A 155 13.50 -9.37 9.82
C LYS A 155 13.02 -8.11 9.10
N TYR A 156 13.44 -7.96 7.86
CA TYR A 156 13.08 -6.84 7.00
C TYR A 156 12.22 -7.35 5.85
N GLN A 157 10.98 -6.87 5.78
CA GLN A 157 10.06 -7.22 4.69
C GLN A 157 10.13 -6.16 3.58
N ILE A 158 10.55 -6.57 2.39
CA ILE A 158 10.40 -5.83 1.13
C ILE A 158 9.03 -6.21 0.59
N MET A 159 8.13 -5.23 0.51
CA MET A 159 6.72 -5.50 0.31
C MET A 159 6.41 -5.62 -1.17
N ASN A 160 5.75 -6.72 -1.58
CA ASN A 160 5.17 -6.78 -2.91
C ASN A 160 3.80 -6.07 -2.93
N SER A 161 3.55 -5.49 -4.10
CA SER A 161 2.35 -4.81 -4.56
C SER A 161 0.99 -5.20 -3.99
N VAL A 162 0.08 -4.23 -3.94
CA VAL A 162 -1.37 -4.47 -3.82
C VAL A 162 -1.95 -4.73 -5.21
N VAL A 163 -2.99 -5.56 -5.34
CA VAL A 163 -3.87 -5.55 -6.52
C VAL A 163 -5.17 -4.84 -6.17
N PHE A 164 -5.69 -4.00 -7.08
CA PHE A 164 -7.09 -3.59 -7.03
C PHE A 164 -7.93 -4.59 -7.84
N ALA A 165 -8.94 -5.15 -7.17
CA ALA A 165 -10.04 -5.96 -7.70
C ALA A 165 -9.93 -6.46 -9.15
N ASP A 166 -9.38 -7.67 -9.32
CA ASP A 166 -9.68 -8.55 -10.45
C ASP A 166 -9.76 -9.99 -9.92
N LYS A 167 -10.92 -10.65 -10.06
CA LYS A 167 -11.35 -11.85 -9.31
C LYS A 167 -10.29 -12.96 -9.26
N ASP A 168 -9.54 -13.17 -10.34
CA ASP A 168 -8.56 -14.26 -10.44
C ASP A 168 -7.20 -13.96 -9.79
N SER A 169 -6.91 -12.68 -9.50
CA SER A 169 -5.68 -12.22 -8.85
C SER A 169 -5.81 -12.02 -7.33
N GLN A 170 -7.01 -12.26 -6.78
CA GLN A 170 -7.40 -11.95 -5.41
C GLN A 170 -6.78 -12.85 -4.34
N SER A 171 -6.29 -14.03 -4.70
CA SER A 171 -5.61 -14.87 -3.73
C SER A 171 -4.19 -14.36 -3.47
N PRO A 172 -3.75 -14.24 -2.20
CA PRO A 172 -2.32 -14.10 -1.86
C PRO A 172 -1.46 -15.20 -2.50
N ASN A 173 -2.10 -16.33 -2.86
CA ASN A 173 -1.50 -17.49 -3.54
C ASN A 173 -1.84 -17.56 -5.04
N SER A 174 -2.44 -16.53 -5.64
CA SER A 174 -2.72 -16.50 -7.08
C SER A 174 -1.42 -16.60 -7.89
N SER A 175 -1.47 -17.27 -9.04
CA SER A 175 -0.30 -17.52 -9.90
C SER A 175 0.44 -16.22 -10.25
N LYS A 176 -0.29 -15.18 -10.69
CA LYS A 176 0.26 -13.84 -11.01
C LYS A 176 0.93 -13.14 -9.82
N THR A 177 0.41 -13.32 -8.61
CA THR A 177 0.99 -12.74 -7.38
C THR A 177 2.28 -13.46 -6.97
N ASN A 178 2.29 -14.79 -7.09
CA ASN A 178 3.48 -15.60 -6.85
C ASN A 178 4.57 -15.33 -7.89
N GLU A 179 4.23 -15.17 -9.17
CA GLU A 179 5.19 -14.86 -10.24
C GLU A 179 5.93 -13.54 -9.99
N ARG A 180 5.21 -12.46 -9.67
CA ARG A 180 5.84 -11.16 -9.38
C ARG A 180 6.70 -11.21 -8.12
N THR A 181 6.26 -11.94 -7.09
CA THR A 181 7.05 -12.12 -5.86
C THR A 181 8.33 -12.89 -6.15
N LYS A 182 8.24 -13.98 -6.92
CA LYS A 182 9.38 -14.78 -7.38
C LYS A 182 10.34 -13.95 -8.22
N GLU A 183 9.84 -13.11 -9.12
CA GLU A 183 10.68 -12.22 -9.93
C GLU A 183 11.47 -11.23 -9.06
N ILE A 184 10.80 -10.56 -8.11
CA ILE A 184 11.45 -9.63 -7.18
C ILE A 184 12.45 -10.39 -6.30
N PHE A 185 12.06 -11.55 -5.78
CA PHE A 185 12.91 -12.42 -4.98
C PHE A 185 14.17 -12.83 -5.74
N SER A 186 14.04 -13.35 -6.96
CA SER A 186 15.16 -13.73 -7.80
C SER A 186 16.10 -12.55 -8.07
N LYS A 187 15.56 -11.37 -8.38
CA LYS A 187 16.38 -10.18 -8.60
C LYS A 187 17.09 -9.70 -7.33
N VAL A 188 16.44 -9.75 -6.17
CA VAL A 188 17.06 -9.41 -4.87
C VAL A 188 18.15 -10.43 -4.52
N GLN A 189 17.89 -11.72 -4.69
CA GLN A 189 18.89 -12.76 -4.51
C GLN A 189 20.07 -12.59 -5.45
N GLU A 190 19.83 -12.24 -6.71
CA GLU A 190 20.90 -11.97 -7.67
C GLU A 190 21.76 -10.79 -7.22
N MET A 191 21.16 -9.67 -6.81
CA MET A 191 21.90 -8.51 -6.30
C MET A 191 22.82 -8.83 -5.12
N ILE A 192 22.38 -9.74 -4.22
CA ILE A 192 23.15 -10.18 -3.07
C ILE A 192 24.21 -11.20 -3.47
N LYS A 193 23.88 -12.16 -4.36
CA LYS A 193 24.80 -13.22 -4.80
C LYS A 193 25.91 -12.73 -5.73
N THR A 194 25.62 -11.85 -6.69
CA THR A 194 26.61 -11.38 -7.71
C THR A 194 27.85 -10.74 -7.07
N LYS A 195 27.79 -10.26 -5.83
CA LYS A 195 28.94 -9.65 -5.13
C LYS A 195 29.65 -10.55 -4.13
N ASN A 196 29.07 -11.70 -3.76
CA ASN A 196 29.82 -12.72 -3.04
C ASN A 196 30.78 -13.50 -3.95
N THR A 197 30.63 -13.38 -5.29
CA THR A 197 31.45 -14.07 -6.29
C THR A 197 32.61 -13.23 -6.86
N VAL A 198 32.69 -11.92 -6.58
CA VAL A 198 33.79 -11.05 -7.04
C VAL A 198 35.01 -11.12 -6.08
N ASN A 199 35.07 -12.14 -5.23
CA ASN A 199 36.23 -12.47 -4.43
C ASN A 199 36.65 -13.93 -4.74
N ILE A 200 37.17 -14.15 -5.95
CA ILE A 200 38.20 -15.16 -6.25
C ILE A 200 39.25 -14.45 -7.10
#